data_AF-A0A0A2TR89-F1
#
_entry.id   AF-A0A0A2TR89-F1
#
_cell.length_a   1.000
_cell.length_b   1.000
_cell.length_c   1.000
_cell.angle_alpha   90.00
_cell.angle_beta   90.00
_cell.angle_gamma   90.00
#
_symmetry.space_group_name_H-M   'P 1'
#
loop_
_entity.id
_entity.type
_entity.pdbx_description
1 polymer ?
#
loop_
_entity_poly.entity_id
_entity_poly.type
_entity_poly.pdbx_seq_one_letter_code
_entity_poly.pdbx_strand_id
1 'polypeptide(L)'
;DSVDYPKYGFAVGSAIIKGEADLGIAICGTGQGISMAANKISGIRAAVCSETFSARMAREHNNANVLALGARVIGAGLALDIVDIFLKTKFLGGRHTRRLNLIADIERGENI
;
A
#
# COMPACT_ATOMS: atom_id res chain seq x y z
N ASP A 1 17.66 -0.36 17.67
CA ASP A 1 18.53 0.60 16.96
C ASP A 1 17.76 1.44 15.96
N SER A 2 18.31 2.59 15.58
CA SER A 2 17.77 3.42 14.50
C SER A 2 18.04 2.77 13.14
N VAL A 3 17.08 2.82 12.22
CA VAL A 3 17.18 2.27 10.86
C VAL A 3 16.45 3.14 9.84
N ASP A 4 16.75 2.94 8.55
CA ASP A 4 16.17 3.74 7.46
C ASP A 4 14.95 3.06 6.84
N TYR A 5 13.76 3.65 7.03
CA TYR A 5 12.51 3.11 6.48
C TYR A 5 12.51 2.85 4.96
N PRO A 6 13.24 3.60 4.08
CA PRO A 6 13.20 3.32 2.65
C PRO A 6 13.72 1.94 2.28
N LYS A 7 14.69 1.40 3.02
CA LYS A 7 15.25 0.05 2.78
C LYS A 7 14.16 -1.02 2.92
N TYR A 8 13.32 -0.89 3.94
CA TYR A 8 12.23 -1.83 4.21
C TYR A 8 11.02 -1.62 3.31
N GLY A 9 10.69 -0.36 2.99
CA GLY A 9 9.67 -0.06 1.97
C GLY A 9 10.03 -0.65 0.60
N PHE A 10 11.30 -0.53 0.21
CA PHE A 10 11.81 -1.14 -1.02
C PHE A 10 11.76 -2.67 -0.98
N ALA A 11 12.15 -3.29 0.14
CA ALA A 11 12.12 -4.75 0.29
C ALA A 11 10.70 -5.31 0.17
N VAL A 12 9.71 -4.70 0.83
CA VAL A 12 8.30 -5.11 0.75
C VAL A 12 7.77 -5.01 -0.68
N GLY A 13 8.01 -3.87 -1.36
CA GLY A 13 7.57 -3.72 -2.74
C GLY A 13 8.28 -4.69 -3.69
N SER A 14 9.58 -4.92 -3.50
CA SER A 14 10.37 -5.83 -4.32
C SER A 14 9.88 -7.28 -4.22
N ALA A 15 9.54 -7.75 -3.01
CA ALA A 15 9.01 -9.10 -2.82
C ALA A 15 7.71 -9.31 -3.61
N ILE A 16 6.82 -8.30 -3.63
CA ILE A 16 5.57 -8.36 -4.40
C ILE A 16 5.84 -8.41 -5.91
N ILE A 17 6.71 -7.52 -6.41
CA ILE A 17 7.04 -7.49 -7.85
C ILE A 17 7.70 -8.79 -8.32
N LYS A 18 8.49 -9.44 -7.46
CA LYS A 18 9.10 -10.74 -7.75
C LYS A 18 8.14 -11.92 -7.60
N GLY A 19 6.90 -11.70 -7.15
CA GLY A 19 5.92 -12.77 -6.92
C GLY A 19 6.24 -13.62 -5.68
N GLU A 20 7.09 -13.13 -4.78
CA GLU A 20 7.39 -13.79 -3.49
C GLU A 20 6.26 -13.58 -2.48
N ALA A 21 5.40 -12.59 -2.70
CA ALA A 21 4.21 -12.30 -1.91
C ALA A 21 3.11 -11.65 -2.76
N ASP A 22 1.84 -11.88 -2.42
CA ASP A 22 0.71 -11.24 -3.11
C ASP A 22 0.41 -9.83 -2.59
N LEU A 23 0.60 -9.63 -1.29
CA LEU A 23 0.32 -8.39 -0.55
C LEU A 23 1.42 -8.11 0.47
N GLY A 24 1.60 -6.83 0.82
CA GLY A 24 2.57 -6.38 1.82
C GLY A 24 1.94 -5.53 2.92
N ILE A 25 2.53 -5.58 4.12
CA ILE A 25 2.23 -4.67 5.22
C ILE A 25 3.55 -4.01 5.63
N ALA A 26 3.58 -2.69 5.65
CA ALA A 26 4.75 -1.89 5.94
C ALA A 26 4.47 -0.92 7.10
N ILE A 27 5.36 -0.83 8.08
CA ILE A 27 5.11 -0.05 9.29
C ILE A 27 6.29 0.88 9.56
N CYS A 28 6.00 2.15 9.82
CA CYS A 28 6.96 3.08 10.41
C CYS A 28 6.26 3.98 11.44
N GLY A 29 6.87 5.08 11.87
CA GLY A 29 6.25 5.99 12.85
C GLY A 29 4.86 6.48 12.41
N THR A 30 4.72 6.93 11.17
CA THR A 30 3.46 7.48 10.63
C THR A 30 2.91 6.72 9.43
N GLY A 31 3.63 5.73 8.91
CA GLY A 31 3.32 5.04 7.66
C GLY A 31 3.67 5.83 6.39
N GLN A 32 3.85 7.16 6.49
CA GLN A 32 4.07 8.03 5.34
C GLN A 32 5.39 7.79 4.62
N GLY A 33 6.52 7.80 5.36
CA GLY A 33 7.83 7.62 4.75
C GLY A 33 7.96 6.28 4.03
N ILE A 34 7.51 5.21 4.68
CA ILE A 34 7.66 3.86 4.15
C ILE A 34 6.75 3.60 2.95
N SER A 35 5.54 4.18 2.92
CA SER A 35 4.65 4.11 1.75
C SER A 35 5.18 4.92 0.57
N MET A 36 5.71 6.13 0.81
CA MET A 36 6.33 6.95 -0.23
C MET A 36 7.49 6.22 -0.90
N ALA A 37 8.33 5.53 -0.11
CA ALA A 37 9.42 4.72 -0.63
C ALA A 37 8.92 3.51 -1.44
N ALA A 38 7.93 2.76 -0.91
CA ALA A 38 7.37 1.61 -1.61
C ALA A 38 6.70 2.01 -2.95
N ASN A 39 5.97 3.12 -2.99
CA ASN A 39 5.32 3.67 -4.18
C ASN A 39 6.29 4.16 -5.27
N LYS A 40 7.61 4.16 -5.04
CA LYS A 40 8.61 4.42 -6.10
C LYS A 40 8.90 3.19 -6.95
N ILE A 41 8.43 2.02 -6.55
CA ILE A 41 8.57 0.79 -7.33
C ILE A 41 7.36 0.69 -8.25
N SER A 42 7.58 0.64 -9.57
CA SER A 42 6.50 0.46 -10.54
C SER A 42 5.69 -0.80 -10.24
N GLY A 43 4.37 -0.69 -10.33
CA GLY A 43 3.42 -1.74 -9.97
C GLY A 43 3.04 -1.78 -8.49
N ILE A 44 3.71 -1.03 -7.62
CA ILE A 44 3.34 -0.92 -6.20
C ILE A 44 2.35 0.23 -5.99
N ARG A 45 1.29 -0.10 -5.27
CA ARG A 45 0.26 0.83 -4.78
C ARG A 45 0.14 0.65 -3.28
N ALA A 46 0.96 1.40 -2.56
CA ALA A 46 1.00 1.46 -1.11
C ALA A 46 0.04 2.53 -0.58
N ALA A 47 -0.88 2.13 0.29
CA ALA A 47 -1.85 3.02 0.92
C ALA A 47 -1.56 3.15 2.42
N VAL A 48 -1.40 4.39 2.91
CA VAL A 48 -1.34 4.64 4.36
C VAL A 48 -2.75 4.72 4.89
N CYS A 49 -3.09 3.91 5.90
CA CYS A 49 -4.41 3.91 6.50
C CYS A 49 -4.33 4.09 8.01
N SER A 50 -5.25 4.91 8.54
CA SER A 50 -5.40 5.15 9.98
C SER A 50 -6.79 4.75 10.50
N GLU A 51 -7.63 4.19 9.64
CA GLU A 51 -8.97 3.70 9.96
C GLU A 51 -9.44 2.70 8.88
N THR A 52 -10.53 1.97 9.16
CA THR A 52 -10.98 0.81 8.37
C THR A 52 -11.61 1.14 7.02
N PHE A 53 -12.25 2.29 6.86
CA PHE A 53 -12.85 2.73 5.60
C PHE A 53 -11.77 2.95 4.53
N SER A 54 -10.69 3.65 4.84
CA SER A 54 -9.57 3.85 3.92
C SER A 54 -8.90 2.53 3.54
N ALA A 55 -8.78 1.60 4.49
CA ALA A 55 -8.26 0.25 4.21
C ALA A 55 -9.12 -0.50 3.19
N ARG A 56 -10.45 -0.44 3.36
CA ARG A 56 -11.43 -1.00 2.42
C ARG A 56 -11.32 -0.32 1.05
N MET A 57 -11.35 1.02 1.00
CA MET A 57 -11.28 1.79 -0.24
C MET A 57 -9.96 1.58 -0.97
N ALA A 58 -8.85 1.44 -0.23
CA ALA A 58 -7.55 1.13 -0.81
C ALA A 58 -7.59 -0.17 -1.60
N ARG A 59 -8.31 -1.19 -1.13
CA ARG A 59 -8.50 -2.46 -1.86
C ARG A 59 -9.56 -2.35 -2.94
N GLU A 60 -10.79 -1.93 -2.60
CA GLU A 60 -11.94 -1.88 -3.51
C GLU A 60 -11.68 -0.99 -4.73
N HIS A 61 -11.09 0.19 -4.53
CA HIS A 61 -10.93 1.20 -5.58
C HIS A 61 -9.52 1.27 -6.15
N ASN A 62 -8.50 1.05 -5.32
CA ASN A 62 -7.12 1.29 -5.73
C ASN A 62 -6.32 -0.01 -5.93
N ASN A 63 -6.94 -1.17 -5.68
CA ASN A 63 -6.30 -2.48 -5.68
C ASN A 63 -4.91 -2.41 -5.01
N ALA A 64 -4.82 -1.72 -3.87
CA ALA A 64 -3.56 -1.47 -3.18
C ALA A 64 -2.95 -2.82 -2.79
N ASN A 65 -1.70 -3.05 -3.17
CA ASN A 65 -0.97 -4.29 -2.85
C ASN A 65 -0.05 -4.12 -1.65
N VAL A 66 0.10 -2.90 -1.12
CA VAL A 66 0.78 -2.65 0.14
C VAL A 66 -0.10 -1.81 1.06
N LEU A 67 -0.26 -2.25 2.31
CA LEU A 67 -0.84 -1.46 3.40
C LEU A 67 0.31 -0.83 4.21
N ALA A 68 0.23 0.46 4.47
CA ALA A 68 1.17 1.16 5.35
C ALA A 68 0.49 1.67 6.62
N LEU A 69 1.13 1.46 7.77
CA LEU A 69 0.60 1.83 9.09
C LEU A 69 1.59 2.69 9.88
N GLY A 70 1.04 3.56 10.72
CA GLY A 70 1.79 4.43 11.62
C GLY A 70 1.73 3.96 13.07
N ALA A 71 2.83 3.40 13.58
CA ALA A 71 2.93 2.92 14.96
C ALA A 71 2.78 4.03 16.02
N ARG A 72 2.97 5.30 15.64
CA ARG A 72 2.76 6.48 16.51
C ARG A 72 1.42 7.18 16.25
N VAL A 73 0.59 6.64 15.37
CA VAL A 73 -0.67 7.27 14.91
C VAL A 73 -1.89 6.47 15.37
N ILE A 74 -1.82 5.14 15.31
CA ILE A 74 -2.93 4.25 15.68
C ILE A 74 -2.50 3.23 16.73
N GLY A 75 -3.43 2.83 17.59
CA GLY A 75 -3.24 1.76 18.56
C GLY A 75 -3.33 0.37 17.94
N ALA A 76 -2.79 -0.64 18.63
CA ALA A 76 -2.68 -2.01 18.11
C ALA A 76 -4.04 -2.65 17.76
N GLY A 77 -5.08 -2.42 18.57
CA GLY A 77 -6.42 -2.94 18.28
C GLY A 77 -6.96 -2.46 16.92
N LEU A 78 -6.96 -1.14 16.72
CA LEU A 78 -7.37 -0.55 15.44
C LEU A 78 -6.45 -0.96 14.28
N ALA A 79 -5.15 -1.10 14.52
CA ALA A 79 -4.22 -1.58 13.50
C ALA A 79 -4.57 -3.00 13.02
N LEU A 80 -4.96 -3.90 13.92
CA LEU A 80 -5.41 -5.25 13.56
C LEU A 80 -6.71 -5.21 12.76
N ASP A 81 -7.68 -4.38 13.15
CA ASP A 81 -8.95 -4.21 12.40
C ASP A 81 -8.69 -3.69 10.97
N ILE A 82 -7.78 -2.73 10.81
CA ILE A 82 -7.36 -2.20 9.51
C ILE A 82 -6.73 -3.29 8.65
N VAL A 83 -5.82 -4.09 9.23
CA VAL A 83 -5.18 -5.22 8.53
C VAL A 83 -6.22 -6.25 8.10
N ASP A 84 -7.14 -6.62 8.99
CA ASP A 84 -8.19 -7.60 8.69
C ASP A 84 -9.07 -7.15 7.52
N ILE A 85 -9.52 -5.90 7.53
CA ILE A 85 -10.29 -5.31 6.44
C ILE A 85 -9.47 -5.29 5.14
N PHE A 86 -8.20 -4.88 5.19
CA PHE A 86 -7.35 -4.83 3.99
C PHE A 86 -7.15 -6.21 3.36
N LEU A 87 -6.93 -7.25 4.17
CA LEU A 87 -6.70 -8.60 3.67
C LEU A 87 -7.98 -9.25 3.12
N LYS A 88 -9.14 -9.00 3.72
CA LYS A 88 -10.42 -9.60 3.31
C LYS A 88 -11.08 -8.87 2.13
N THR A 89 -10.79 -7.59 1.94
CA THR A 89 -11.46 -6.77 0.93
C THR A 89 -10.95 -7.08 -0.48
N LYS A 90 -11.88 -7.36 -1.40
CA LYS A 90 -11.59 -7.65 -2.81
C LYS A 90 -11.65 -6.38 -3.66
N PHE A 91 -10.85 -6.36 -4.72
CA PHE A 91 -10.91 -5.29 -5.72
C PHE A 91 -12.22 -5.36 -6.53
N LEU A 92 -12.83 -4.20 -6.80
CA LEU A 92 -14.12 -4.13 -7.50
C LEU A 92 -14.01 -4.09 -9.04
N GLY A 93 -12.82 -3.78 -9.59
CA GLY A 93 -12.65 -3.68 -11.04
C GLY A 93 -13.49 -2.55 -11.68
N GLY A 94 -14.01 -2.80 -12.89
CA GLY A 94 -14.83 -1.83 -13.62
C GLY A 94 -14.12 -0.49 -13.83
N ARG A 95 -14.77 0.62 -13.44
CA ARG A 95 -14.21 1.98 -13.58
C ARG A 95 -12.88 2.17 -12.85
N HIS A 96 -12.61 1.34 -11.84
CA HIS A 96 -11.39 1.41 -11.06
C HIS A 96 -10.19 0.88 -11.85
N THR A 97 -10.34 -0.18 -12.64
CA THR A 97 -9.27 -0.71 -13.51
C THR A 97 -8.75 0.35 -14.46
N ARG A 98 -9.64 1.14 -15.07
CA ARG A 98 -9.23 2.27 -15.93
C ARG A 98 -8.33 3.27 -15.20
N ARG A 99 -8.63 3.58 -13.94
CA ARG A 99 -7.84 4.52 -13.13
C ARG A 99 -6.48 3.92 -12.74
N LEU A 100 -6.43 2.61 -12.49
CA LEU A 100 -5.16 1.92 -12.24
C LEU A 100 -4.26 1.91 -13.48
N ASN A 101 -4.85 1.77 -14.67
CA ASN A 101 -4.09 1.89 -15.91
C ASN A 101 -3.47 3.28 -16.03
N LEU A 102 -4.22 4.36 -15.75
CA LEU A 102 -3.65 5.72 -15.72
C LEU A 102 -2.49 5.87 -14.73
N ILE A 103 -2.53 5.19 -13.57
CA ILE A 103 -1.39 5.17 -12.64
C ILE A 103 -0.19 4.47 -13.28
N ALA A 104 -0.41 3.33 -13.94
CA ALA A 104 0.65 2.62 -14.64
C ALA A 104 1.22 3.43 -15.82
N ASP A 105 0.40 4.23 -16.50
CA ASP A 105 0.82 5.15 -17.57
C ASP A 105 1.75 6.23 -17.00
N ILE A 106 1.42 6.81 -15.83
CA ILE A 106 2.32 7.74 -15.09
C ILE A 106 3.66 7.08 -14.78
N GLU A 107 3.66 5.82 -14.31
CA GLU A 107 4.89 5.09 -14.00
C GLU A 107 5.79 4.89 -15.23
N ARG A 108 5.19 4.78 -16.42
CA ARG A 108 5.91 4.67 -17.71
C ARG A 108 6.30 6.03 -18.31
N GLY A 109 5.89 7.14 -17.68
CA GLY A 109 6.14 8.49 -18.17
C GLY A 109 5.28 8.89 -19.36
N GLU A 110 4.10 8.27 -19.51
CA GLU A 110 3.16 8.57 -20.58
C GLU A 110 2.30 9.81 -20.23
N ASN A 111 1.80 10.51 -21.26
CA ASN A 111 0.84 11.60 -21.07
C ASN A 111 -0.57 11.02 -20.84
N ILE A 112 -1.21 11.41 -19.74
CA ILE A 112 -2.53 10.92 -19.30
C ILE A 112 -3.62 11.97 -19.35
#